data_AF-A0A4D9CS72-F1
#
_entry.id   AF-A0A4D9CS72-F1
#
_cell.length_a   1.000
_cell.length_b   1.000
_cell.length_c   1.000
_cell.angle_alpha   90.00
_cell.angle_beta   90.00
_cell.angle_gamma   90.00
#
_symmetry.space_group_name_H-M   'P 1'
#
loop_
_entity.id
_entity.type
_entity.pdbx_description
1 polymer ?
#
loop_
_entity_poly.entity_id
_entity_poly.type
_entity_poly.pdbx_seq_one_letter_code
_entity_poly.pdbx_strand_id
1 'polypeptide(L)'
;MNPDLCITNREQGQDIITPVPSYFMSTALLRKQLPLVAAAAGLVLVGAAVLYRRKKRQENAQRKRTYEVVFVLGGPGAGKGTQCSLLVERYGLIHLSAGDLLREERKRGTELASMINTYIKEGKIVPAEVTVGLLRAAMEKAGAHAKFLIDGFPRDPGNLRCWEETMDDCTLAKGGFCT
;
A
#
# COMPACT_ATOMS: atom_id res chain seq x y z
N MET A 1 -58.14 15.78 19.55
CA MET A 1 -59.54 15.34 19.36
C MET A 1 -59.52 13.82 19.29
N ASN A 2 -60.21 13.19 20.25
CA ASN A 2 -60.65 11.77 20.27
C ASN A 2 -61.46 11.44 18.99
N PRO A 3 -61.94 10.19 18.73
CA PRO A 3 -61.64 8.89 19.37
C PRO A 3 -61.60 7.70 18.37
N ASP A 4 -61.10 6.55 18.82
CA ASP A 4 -61.54 5.23 18.35
C ASP A 4 -62.80 4.83 19.13
N LEU A 5 -63.87 4.45 18.42
CA LEU A 5 -65.13 3.90 18.93
C LEU A 5 -65.45 2.68 18.05
N CYS A 6 -65.24 1.45 18.52
CA CYS A 6 -66.19 0.55 19.17
C CYS A 6 -67.22 -0.13 18.24
N ILE A 7 -67.61 -1.36 18.65
CA ILE A 7 -68.76 -2.19 18.25
C ILE A 7 -68.60 -2.84 16.84
N THR A 8 -68.91 -4.13 16.56
CA THR A 8 -70.02 -4.98 17.01
C THR A 8 -69.82 -6.49 16.79
N ASN A 9 -70.42 -7.28 17.70
CA ASN A 9 -71.23 -8.50 17.53
C ASN A 9 -70.67 -9.79 16.88
N ARG A 10 -70.44 -10.79 17.75
CA ARG A 10 -71.18 -12.06 17.88
C ARG A 10 -72.11 -12.45 16.71
N GLU A 11 -71.79 -13.55 16.01
CA GLU A 11 -72.78 -14.47 15.43
C GLU A 11 -72.28 -15.93 15.52
N GLN A 12 -73.22 -16.84 15.78
CA GLN A 12 -73.00 -18.26 16.01
C GLN A 12 -73.02 -19.08 14.70
N GLY A 13 -72.30 -20.20 14.73
CA GLY A 13 -72.79 -21.47 14.20
C GLY A 13 -72.46 -21.81 12.73
N GLN A 14 -71.53 -22.74 12.53
CA GLN A 14 -71.77 -23.99 11.78
C GLN A 14 -70.50 -24.83 11.69
N ASP A 15 -70.59 -26.06 12.16
CA ASP A 15 -69.57 -27.09 11.97
C ASP A 15 -69.47 -27.45 10.48
N ILE A 16 -68.35 -27.10 9.85
CA ILE A 16 -67.99 -27.58 8.52
C ILE A 16 -66.75 -28.45 8.66
N ILE A 17 -66.98 -29.76 8.71
CA ILE A 17 -65.96 -30.79 8.54
C ILE A 17 -65.48 -30.73 7.09
N THR A 18 -64.21 -30.38 6.87
CA THR A 18 -63.48 -30.70 5.63
C THR A 18 -62.10 -31.26 5.96
N PRO A 19 -61.58 -32.22 5.17
CA PRO A 19 -60.44 -33.03 5.56
C PRO A 19 -59.12 -32.30 5.33
N VAL A 20 -58.28 -32.23 6.36
CA VAL A 20 -56.86 -31.88 6.21
C VAL A 20 -56.12 -33.07 5.58
N PRO A 21 -55.35 -32.88 4.49
CA PRO A 21 -54.60 -33.96 3.88
C PRO A 21 -53.46 -34.40 4.81
N SER A 22 -53.48 -35.68 5.17
CA SER A 22 -52.38 -36.37 5.83
C SER A 22 -51.15 -36.42 4.93
N TYR A 23 -50.27 -35.43 5.05
CA TYR A 23 -48.85 -35.58 4.75
C TYR A 23 -48.09 -35.73 6.06
N PHE A 24 -48.27 -36.87 6.73
CA PHE A 24 -47.41 -37.30 7.83
C PHE A 24 -46.08 -37.78 7.23
N MET A 25 -45.24 -36.83 6.81
CA MET A 25 -43.84 -37.11 6.47
C MET A 25 -43.09 -37.37 7.79
N SER A 26 -42.60 -38.59 7.94
CA SER A 26 -41.89 -39.09 9.12
C SER A 26 -40.75 -38.15 9.56
N THR A 27 -40.89 -37.54 10.74
CA THR A 27 -39.86 -36.71 11.40
C THR A 27 -38.60 -37.51 11.79
N ALA A 28 -38.63 -38.84 11.68
CA ALA A 28 -37.51 -39.72 11.93
C ALA A 28 -36.43 -39.66 10.83
N LEU A 29 -36.79 -39.26 9.61
CA LEU A 29 -35.84 -39.13 8.49
C LEU A 29 -35.06 -37.81 8.53
N LEU A 30 -35.65 -36.75 9.06
CA LEU A 30 -35.03 -35.41 9.11
C LEU A 30 -33.94 -35.29 10.19
N ARG A 31 -33.99 -36.11 11.26
CA ARG A 31 -32.99 -36.12 12.34
C ARG A 31 -31.72 -36.92 12.04
N LYS A 32 -31.73 -37.85 11.07
CA LYS A 32 -30.54 -38.65 10.72
C LYS A 32 -29.58 -37.95 9.76
N GLN A 33 -30.04 -36.95 9.01
CA GLN A 33 -29.20 -36.19 8.08
C GLN A 33 -28.52 -34.97 8.73
N LEU A 34 -29.11 -34.45 9.82
CA LEU A 34 -28.71 -33.23 10.52
C LEU A 34 -27.23 -33.17 10.98
N PRO A 35 -26.61 -34.24 11.55
CA PRO A 35 -25.21 -34.16 11.96
C PRO A 35 -24.24 -34.08 10.76
N LEU A 36 -24.61 -34.68 9.62
CA LEU A 36 -23.79 -34.67 8.41
C LEU A 36 -23.81 -33.28 7.73
N VAL A 37 -24.99 -32.64 7.66
CA VAL A 37 -25.10 -31.27 7.11
C VAL A 37 -24.52 -30.20 8.05
N ALA A 38 -24.58 -30.38 9.38
CA ALA A 38 -23.94 -29.46 10.32
C ALA A 38 -22.40 -29.54 10.25
N ALA A 39 -21.83 -30.74 10.12
CA ALA A 39 -20.39 -30.92 9.92
C ALA A 39 -19.91 -30.31 8.59
N ALA A 40 -20.68 -30.49 7.52
CA ALA A 40 -20.39 -29.86 6.22
C ALA A 40 -20.44 -28.33 6.29
N ALA A 41 -21.45 -27.75 6.96
CA ALA A 41 -21.54 -26.29 7.16
C ALA A 41 -20.39 -25.74 8.00
N GLY A 42 -19.96 -26.47 9.04
CA GLY A 42 -18.80 -26.13 9.85
C GLY A 42 -17.50 -26.12 9.03
N LEU A 43 -17.28 -27.14 8.20
CA LEU A 43 -16.11 -27.20 7.31
C LEU A 43 -16.09 -26.05 6.29
N VAL A 44 -17.26 -25.68 5.75
CA VAL A 44 -17.40 -24.56 4.81
C VAL A 44 -17.07 -23.22 5.46
N LEU A 45 -17.55 -22.95 6.69
CA LEU A 45 -17.25 -21.71 7.41
C LEU A 45 -15.78 -21.60 7.81
N VAL A 46 -15.17 -22.70 8.26
CA VAL A 46 -13.72 -22.74 8.56
C VAL A 46 -12.91 -22.54 7.27
N GLY A 47 -13.29 -23.21 6.18
CA GLY A 47 -12.67 -23.04 4.86
C GLY A 47 -12.77 -21.60 4.35
N ALA A 48 -13.96 -20.99 4.40
CA ALA A 48 -14.18 -19.60 4.03
C ALA A 48 -13.38 -18.62 4.91
N ALA A 49 -13.32 -18.85 6.24
CA ALA A 49 -12.53 -18.02 7.15
C ALA A 49 -11.02 -18.16 6.92
N VAL A 50 -10.53 -19.35 6.59
CA VAL A 50 -9.11 -19.60 6.23
C VAL A 50 -8.76 -18.92 4.90
N LEU A 51 -9.64 -19.04 3.89
CA LEU A 51 -9.48 -18.36 2.60
C LEU A 51 -9.54 -16.84 2.74
N TYR A 52 -10.48 -16.33 3.54
CA TYR A 52 -10.59 -14.91 3.87
C TYR A 52 -9.33 -14.37 4.55
N ARG A 53 -8.77 -15.10 5.53
CA ARG A 53 -7.48 -14.73 6.18
C ARG A 53 -6.30 -14.76 5.20
N ARG A 54 -6.26 -15.71 4.26
CA ARG A 54 -5.22 -15.76 3.21
C ARG A 54 -5.32 -14.57 2.25
N LYS A 55 -6.53 -14.24 1.79
CA LYS A 55 -6.76 -13.09 0.90
C LYS A 55 -6.42 -11.75 1.59
N LYS A 56 -6.81 -11.59 2.86
CA LYS A 56 -6.50 -10.39 3.66
C LYS A 56 -5.01 -10.24 3.97
N ARG A 57 -4.25 -11.34 4.11
CA ARG A 57 -2.78 -11.31 4.21
C ARG A 57 -2.14 -10.88 2.90
N GLN A 58 -2.66 -11.33 1.75
CA GLN A 58 -2.18 -10.90 0.44
C GLN A 58 -2.46 -9.42 0.18
N GLU A 59 -3.64 -8.92 0.52
CA GLU A 59 -3.99 -7.49 0.43
C GLU A 59 -3.14 -6.61 1.37
N ASN A 60 -2.84 -7.07 2.58
CA ASN A 60 -1.97 -6.33 3.51
C ASN A 60 -0.47 -6.39 3.13
N ALA A 61 -0.02 -7.47 2.48
CA ALA A 61 1.33 -7.56 1.92
C ALA A 61 1.51 -6.60 0.72
N GLN A 62 0.41 -6.29 0.02
CA GLN A 62 0.34 -5.30 -1.05
C GLN A 62 0.04 -3.88 -0.52
N ARG A 63 0.46 -3.51 0.69
CA ARG A 63 0.52 -2.07 1.03
C ARG A 63 1.63 -1.45 0.20
N LYS A 64 1.26 -0.86 -0.93
CA LYS A 64 2.13 -0.10 -1.84
C LYS A 64 3.01 0.82 -0.99
N ARG A 65 4.34 0.60 -1.04
CA ARG A 65 5.31 1.47 -0.33
C ARG A 65 5.18 2.83 -0.98
N THR A 66 4.69 3.82 -0.24
CA THR A 66 4.57 5.19 -0.73
C THR A 66 5.62 6.04 -0.05
N TYR A 67 6.54 6.58 -0.83
CA TYR A 67 7.54 7.54 -0.39
C TYR A 67 7.11 8.93 -0.82
N GLU A 68 7.15 9.90 0.09
CA GLU A 68 7.03 11.32 -0.28
C GLU A 68 8.43 11.85 -0.56
N VAL A 69 8.66 12.38 -1.76
CA VAL A 69 9.99 12.82 -2.18
C VAL A 69 9.94 14.27 -2.62
N VAL A 70 10.88 15.07 -2.11
CA VAL A 70 11.09 16.46 -2.49
C VAL A 70 12.51 16.61 -3.04
N PHE A 71 12.64 17.18 -4.23
CA PHE A 71 13.94 17.45 -4.84
C PHE A 71 14.42 18.87 -4.53
N VAL A 72 15.71 19.01 -4.24
CA VAL A 72 16.38 20.29 -4.06
C VAL A 72 17.46 20.42 -5.12
N LEU A 73 17.31 21.45 -5.96
CA LEU A 73 18.22 21.77 -7.06
C LEU A 73 18.75 23.20 -6.89
N GLY A 74 19.93 23.45 -7.46
CA GLY A 74 20.56 24.77 -7.41
C GLY A 74 22.07 24.71 -7.65
N GLY A 75 22.66 25.83 -8.05
CA GLY A 75 24.08 25.95 -8.34
C GLY A 75 25.00 25.75 -7.12
N PRO A 76 26.31 25.54 -7.33
CA PRO A 76 27.28 25.57 -6.24
C PRO A 76 27.24 26.94 -5.53
N GLY A 77 27.30 26.95 -4.20
CA GLY A 77 27.23 28.18 -3.41
C GLY A 77 25.83 28.75 -3.15
N ALA A 78 24.76 28.19 -3.73
CA ALA A 78 23.37 28.66 -3.53
C ALA A 78 22.79 28.43 -2.11
N GLY A 79 23.58 27.89 -1.17
CA GLY A 79 23.10 27.65 0.20
C GLY A 79 22.18 26.44 0.39
N LYS A 80 22.08 25.54 -0.61
CA LYS A 80 21.24 24.31 -0.54
C LYS A 80 21.45 23.51 0.74
N GLY A 81 22.70 23.25 1.13
CA GLY A 81 22.99 22.46 2.34
C GLY A 81 22.38 23.06 3.61
N THR A 82 22.41 24.40 3.73
CA THR A 82 21.76 25.12 4.83
C THR A 82 20.24 24.93 4.80
N GLN A 83 19.62 25.09 3.63
CA GLN A 83 18.18 24.89 3.46
C GLN A 83 17.75 23.43 3.69
N CYS A 84 18.53 22.46 3.20
CA CYS A 84 18.28 21.04 3.42
C CYS A 84 18.27 20.72 4.92
N SER A 85 19.24 21.25 5.68
CA SER A 85 19.33 21.04 7.13
C SER A 85 18.10 21.60 7.86
N LEU A 86 17.65 22.80 7.49
CA LEU A 86 16.44 23.42 8.03
C LEU A 86 15.17 22.62 7.70
N LEU A 87 15.06 22.09 6.49
CA LEU A 87 13.91 21.29 6.05
C LEU A 87 13.86 19.93 6.78
N VAL A 88 15.01 19.30 6.98
CA VAL A 88 15.15 18.06 7.77
C VAL A 88 14.65 18.28 9.19
N GLU A 89 15.15 19.32 9.85
CA GLU A 89 14.78 19.64 11.24
C GLU A 89 13.30 20.00 11.37
N ARG A 90 12.77 20.81 10.45
CA ARG A 90 11.40 21.33 10.54
C ARG A 90 10.33 20.31 10.17
N TYR A 91 10.60 19.44 9.20
CA TYR A 91 9.60 18.53 8.61
C TYR A 91 9.90 17.04 8.85
N GLY A 92 10.98 16.71 9.55
CA GLY A 92 11.37 15.33 9.84
C GLY A 92 11.70 14.53 8.57
N LEU A 93 12.30 15.19 7.58
CA LEU A 93 12.67 14.55 6.31
C LEU A 93 14.00 13.80 6.45
N ILE A 94 14.16 12.72 5.71
CA ILE A 94 15.43 12.01 5.57
C ILE A 94 16.19 12.63 4.39
N HIS A 95 17.34 13.23 4.67
CA HIS A 95 18.19 13.83 3.64
C HIS A 95 19.02 12.76 2.93
N LEU A 96 18.89 12.71 1.60
CA LEU A 96 19.69 11.88 0.72
C LEU A 96 20.38 12.77 -0.31
N SER A 97 21.71 12.86 -0.26
CA SER A 97 22.48 13.52 -1.30
C SER A 97 22.95 12.50 -2.33
N ALA A 98 22.57 12.69 -3.60
CA ALA A 98 23.04 11.82 -4.68
C ALA A 98 24.58 11.86 -4.79
N GLY A 99 25.18 13.02 -4.52
CA GLY A 99 26.64 13.18 -4.50
C GLY A 99 27.31 12.39 -3.38
N ASP A 100 26.72 12.35 -2.18
CA ASP A 100 27.26 11.56 -1.06
C ASP A 100 27.14 10.06 -1.32
N LEU A 101 25.98 9.59 -1.81
CA LEU A 101 25.78 8.18 -2.16
C LEU A 101 26.81 7.71 -3.20
N LEU A 102 27.06 8.51 -4.24
CA LEU A 102 28.12 8.21 -5.22
C LEU A 102 29.51 8.23 -4.59
N ARG A 103 29.82 9.18 -3.69
CA ARG A 103 31.12 9.23 -2.98
C ARG A 103 31.33 8.03 -2.06
N GLU A 104 30.29 7.56 -1.39
CA GLU A 104 30.33 6.37 -0.54
C GLU A 104 30.53 5.12 -1.37
N GLU A 105 29.79 4.96 -2.47
CA GLU A 105 29.87 3.77 -3.31
C GLU A 105 31.26 3.63 -3.95
N ARG A 106 31.88 4.75 -4.35
CA ARG A 106 33.26 4.79 -4.85
C ARG A 106 34.31 4.24 -3.89
N LYS A 107 34.05 4.29 -2.58
CA LYS A 107 34.97 3.78 -1.54
C LYS A 107 34.86 2.28 -1.32
N ARG A 108 33.81 1.62 -1.85
CA ARG A 108 33.56 0.19 -1.61
C ARG A 108 34.43 -0.76 -2.43
N GLY A 109 35.16 -0.26 -3.43
CA GLY A 109 36.09 -1.07 -4.23
C GLY A 109 35.42 -2.13 -5.11
N THR A 110 34.13 -2.00 -5.41
CA THR A 110 33.37 -2.90 -6.30
C THR A 110 33.62 -2.58 -7.77
N GLU A 111 33.20 -3.46 -8.69
CA GLU A 111 33.23 -3.17 -10.12
C GLU A 111 32.42 -1.91 -10.47
N LEU A 112 31.28 -1.72 -9.81
CA LEU A 112 30.45 -0.52 -9.92
C LEU A 112 31.20 0.73 -9.42
N ALA A 113 31.97 0.62 -8.34
CA ALA A 113 32.83 1.70 -7.86
C ALA A 113 33.91 2.06 -8.90
N SER A 114 34.52 1.07 -9.56
CA SER A 114 35.50 1.28 -10.63
C SER A 114 34.88 2.03 -11.82
N MET A 115 33.71 1.59 -12.26
CA MET A 115 32.94 2.24 -13.32
C MET A 115 32.61 3.70 -12.97
N ILE A 116 32.03 3.97 -11.80
CA ILE A 116 31.73 5.34 -11.34
C ILE A 116 33.00 6.21 -11.31
N ASN A 117 34.12 5.66 -10.82
CA ASN A 117 35.38 6.38 -10.77
C ASN A 117 35.88 6.77 -12.17
N THR A 118 35.72 5.91 -13.17
CA THR A 118 36.07 6.21 -14.57
C THR A 118 35.23 7.36 -15.12
N TYR A 119 33.89 7.30 -15.00
CA TYR A 119 33.00 8.37 -15.47
C TYR A 119 33.35 9.72 -14.83
N ILE A 120 33.56 9.74 -13.51
CA ILE A 120 33.88 10.98 -12.79
C ILE A 120 35.26 11.52 -13.17
N LYS A 121 36.27 10.65 -13.31
CA LYS A 121 37.62 11.07 -13.75
C LYS A 121 37.59 11.70 -15.14
N GLU A 122 36.74 11.20 -16.03
CA GLU A 122 36.54 11.72 -17.38
C GLU A 122 35.64 12.96 -17.43
N GLY A 123 35.12 13.43 -16.28
CA GLY A 123 34.17 14.55 -16.23
C GLY A 123 32.81 14.24 -16.85
N LYS A 124 32.49 12.96 -17.05
CA LYS A 124 31.23 12.49 -17.62
C LYS A 124 30.19 12.30 -16.52
N ILE A 125 28.92 12.46 -16.90
CA ILE A 125 27.78 12.17 -16.02
C ILE A 125 27.69 10.65 -15.84
N VAL A 126 27.53 10.22 -14.58
CA VAL A 126 27.31 8.80 -14.24
C VAL A 126 25.94 8.37 -14.77
N PRO A 127 25.79 7.16 -15.33
CA PRO A 127 24.50 6.67 -15.82
C PRO A 127 23.37 6.81 -14.80
N ALA A 128 22.17 7.15 -15.29
CA ALA A 128 21.02 7.48 -14.45
C ALA A 128 20.59 6.30 -13.58
N GLU A 129 20.65 5.09 -14.14
CA GLU A 129 20.24 3.82 -13.53
C GLU A 129 21.04 3.55 -12.26
N VAL A 130 22.34 3.89 -12.28
CA VAL A 130 23.23 3.73 -11.12
C VAL A 130 22.79 4.67 -9.99
N THR A 131 22.56 5.94 -10.32
CA THR A 131 22.20 6.95 -9.31
C THR A 131 20.81 6.69 -8.72
N VAL A 132 19.83 6.33 -9.56
CA VAL A 132 18.47 5.98 -9.12
C VAL A 132 18.49 4.70 -8.28
N GLY A 133 19.28 3.69 -8.66
CA GLY A 133 19.45 2.47 -7.89
C GLY A 133 20.03 2.71 -6.50
N LEU A 134 21.03 3.58 -6.37
CA LEU A 134 21.59 3.97 -5.08
C LEU A 134 20.57 4.70 -4.20
N LEU A 135 19.80 5.64 -4.78
CA LEU A 135 18.73 6.34 -4.08
C LEU A 135 17.65 5.37 -3.60
N ARG A 136 17.23 4.43 -4.46
CA ARG A 136 16.26 3.38 -4.11
C ARG A 136 16.73 2.55 -2.92
N ALA A 137 17.95 2.04 -2.98
CA ALA A 137 18.51 1.24 -1.89
C ALA A 137 18.57 2.03 -0.57
N ALA A 138 18.93 3.32 -0.62
CA ALA A 138 18.96 4.18 0.56
C ALA A 138 17.55 4.42 1.14
N MET A 139 16.55 4.66 0.28
CA MET A 139 15.16 4.84 0.69
C MET A 139 14.56 3.55 1.28
N GLU A 140 14.84 2.39 0.67
CA GLU A 140 14.37 1.10 1.16
C GLU A 140 14.96 0.76 2.53
N LYS A 141 16.24 1.12 2.76
CA LYS A 141 16.91 0.95 4.06
C LYS A 141 16.31 1.85 5.14
N ALA A 142 15.86 3.06 4.78
CA ALA A 142 15.25 4.00 5.70
C ALA A 142 13.82 3.61 6.15
N GLY A 143 13.13 2.78 5.36
CA GLY A 143 11.87 2.15 5.76
C GLY A 143 10.65 2.59 4.94
N ALA A 144 9.57 1.83 5.09
CA ALA A 144 8.30 2.09 4.40
C ALA A 144 7.62 3.35 4.98
N HIS A 145 7.15 4.27 4.11
CA HIS A 145 6.44 5.51 4.46
C HIS A 145 7.28 6.68 4.97
N ALA A 146 8.60 6.67 4.72
CA ALA A 146 9.45 7.82 5.00
C ALA A 146 9.26 8.96 3.99
N LYS A 147 9.58 10.18 4.44
CA LYS A 147 9.64 11.39 3.61
C LYS A 147 11.10 11.71 3.33
N PHE A 148 11.44 11.94 2.07
CA PHE A 148 12.80 12.13 1.62
C PHE A 148 13.02 13.50 1.02
N LEU A 149 14.17 14.07 1.34
CA LEU A 149 14.71 15.26 0.70
C LEU A 149 15.92 14.83 -0.13
N ILE A 150 15.83 14.93 -1.45
CA ILE A 150 16.91 14.53 -2.36
C ILE A 150 17.64 15.77 -2.88
N ASP A 151 18.91 15.91 -2.53
CA ASP A 151 19.77 17.00 -2.99
C ASP A 151 20.66 16.57 -4.16
N GLY A 152 20.75 17.45 -5.17
CA GLY A 152 21.67 17.32 -6.29
C GLY A 152 21.25 16.29 -7.36
N PHE A 153 19.97 15.92 -7.38
CA PHE A 153 19.32 15.06 -8.36
C PHE A 153 17.87 15.53 -8.59
N PRO A 154 17.33 15.44 -9.83
CA PRO A 154 17.97 15.06 -11.08
C PRO A 154 18.89 16.17 -11.65
N ARG A 155 19.95 15.80 -12.38
CA ARG A 155 20.88 16.78 -13.00
C ARG A 155 20.65 17.00 -14.49
N ASP A 156 19.97 16.06 -15.13
CA ASP A 156 19.63 16.11 -16.55
C ASP A 156 18.26 15.44 -16.81
N PRO A 157 17.65 15.67 -17.99
CA PRO A 157 16.34 15.07 -18.31
C PRO A 157 16.34 13.54 -18.39
N GLY A 158 17.47 12.90 -18.63
CA GLY A 158 17.62 11.44 -18.60
C GLY A 158 17.54 10.89 -17.17
N ASN A 159 18.14 11.57 -16.20
CA ASN A 159 17.98 11.24 -14.78
C ASN A 159 16.51 11.28 -14.35
N LEU A 160 15.79 12.36 -14.72
CA LEU A 160 14.39 12.51 -14.36
C LEU A 160 13.53 11.41 -14.98
N ARG A 161 13.71 11.10 -16.27
CA ARG A 161 12.98 10.00 -16.92
C ARG A 161 13.26 8.64 -16.28
N CYS A 162 14.53 8.33 -16.03
CA CYS A 162 14.91 7.09 -15.36
C CYS A 162 14.29 6.99 -13.96
N TRP A 163 14.22 8.11 -13.22
CA TRP A 163 13.52 8.17 -11.94
C TRP A 163 12.04 7.87 -12.09
N GLU A 164 11.35 8.57 -12.99
CA GLU A 164 9.91 8.39 -13.25
C GLU A 164 9.62 6.93 -13.61
N GLU A 165 10.39 6.31 -14.52
CA GLU A 165 10.21 4.92 -14.92
C GLU A 165 10.48 3.91 -13.77
N THR A 166 11.48 4.17 -12.92
CA THR A 166 11.91 3.22 -11.88
C THR A 166 11.13 3.35 -10.56
N MET A 167 10.55 4.53 -10.32
CA MET A 167 9.94 4.90 -9.03
C MET A 167 8.42 5.18 -9.11
N ASP A 168 7.80 5.07 -10.28
CA ASP A 168 6.35 5.28 -10.49
C ASP A 168 5.48 4.41 -9.55
N ASP A 169 5.96 3.21 -9.22
CA ASP A 169 5.24 2.27 -8.37
C ASP A 169 5.27 2.64 -6.88
N CYS A 170 6.25 3.43 -6.43
CA CYS A 170 6.51 3.61 -5.01
C CYS A 170 6.70 5.06 -4.54
N THR A 171 6.67 6.05 -5.43
CA THR A 171 6.87 7.46 -5.07
C THR A 171 5.66 8.33 -5.37
N LEU A 172 5.39 9.25 -4.45
CA LEU A 172 4.55 10.42 -4.68
C LEU A 172 5.50 11.61 -4.71
N ALA A 173 6.07 11.88 -5.89
CA ALA A 173 6.96 13.02 -6.08
C ALA A 173 6.17 14.32 -5.89
N LYS A 174 6.59 15.15 -4.93
CA LYS A 174 6.08 16.51 -4.75
C LYS A 174 7.17 17.44 -5.28
N GLY A 175 6.81 18.28 -6.27
CA GLY A 175 7.74 19.08 -7.07
C GLY A 175 8.83 19.82 -6.27
N GLY A 176 9.97 20.05 -6.92
CA GLY A 176 11.17 20.59 -6.29
C GLY A 176 11.12 22.10 -6.04
N PHE A 177 11.66 22.52 -4.90
CA PHE A 177 11.93 23.93 -4.61
C PHE A 177 13.34 24.26 -5.12
N CYS A 178 13.41 25.30 -5.97
CA CYS A 178 14.65 25.91 -6.42
C CYS A 178 14.74 27.31 -5.78
N THR A 179 15.90 27.65 -5.23
CA THR A 179 16.27 29.02 -4.83
C THR A 179 17.24 29.59 -5.84
#